data_AF-A0A2P6S4N2-F1
#
_entry.id   AF-A0A2P6S4N2-F1
#
_cell.length_a   1.000
_cell.length_b   1.000
_cell.length_c   1.000
_cell.angle_alpha   90.00
_cell.angle_beta   90.00
_cell.angle_gamma   90.00
#
_symmetry.space_group_name_H-M   'P 1'
#
loop_
_entity.id
_entity.type
_entity.pdbx_description
1 polymer ?
#
loop_
_entity_poly.entity_id
_entity_poly.type
_entity_poly.pdbx_seq_one_letter_code
_entity_poly.pdbx_strand_id
1 'polypeptide(L)' 'MQFRRTHIFREGNAAADKMANLGVSKHSFTWYPSPPAELHRYLQADFLGLPSYRFTGC' A
#
# COMPACT_ATOMS: atom_id res chain seq x y z
N MET A 1 -16.88 2.07 12.98
CA MET A 1 -15.53 1.90 12.40
C MET A 1 -14.51 2.41 13.42
N GLN A 2 -13.67 1.55 13.98
CA GLN A 2 -12.54 2.00 14.81
C GLN A 2 -11.35 2.30 13.90
N PHE A 3 -10.94 3.57 13.87
CA PHE A 3 -9.76 3.97 13.14
C PHE A 3 -8.51 3.64 13.96
N ARG A 4 -7.68 2.70 13.49
CA ARG A 4 -6.44 2.29 14.16
C ARG A 4 -5.23 2.76 13.35
N ARG A 5 -4.40 3.62 13.96
CA ARG A 5 -3.07 3.96 13.42
C ARG A 5 -2.04 3.04 14.05
N THR A 6 -1.15 2.48 13.24
CA THR A 6 -0.03 1.66 13.69
C THR A 6 1.22 2.07 12.93
N HIS A 7 2.39 1.84 13.52
CA HIS A 7 3.66 1.96 12.82
C HIS A 7 3.93 0.67 12.03
N ILE A 8 4.64 0.77 10.90
CA ILE A 8 5.04 -0.34 10.05
C ILE A 8 6.42 -0.04 9.46
N PHE A 9 7.24 -1.05 9.19
CA PHE A 9 8.46 -0.85 8.41
C PHE A 9 8.13 -0.31 7.01
N ARG A 10 9.06 0.47 6.43
CA ARG A 10 8.87 1.11 5.13
C ARG A 10 8.55 0.08 4.03
N GLU A 11 9.21 -1.06 4.08
CA GLU A 11 9.04 -2.20 3.17
C GLU A 11 7.61 -2.75 3.19
N GLY A 12 6.92 -2.63 4.34
CA GLY A 12 5.52 -3.03 4.49
C GLY A 12 4.51 -2.00 4.02
N ASN A 13 4.94 -0.79 3.65
CA ASN A 13 4.09 0.23 3.08
C ASN A 13 4.18 0.28 1.54
N ALA A 14 4.63 -0.81 0.91
CA ALA A 14 4.99 -0.86 -0.50
C ALA A 14 3.84 -0.52 -1.46
N ALA A 15 2.59 -0.88 -1.13
CA ALA A 15 1.43 -0.54 -1.97
C ALA A 15 1.23 0.98 -2.06
N ALA A 16 1.31 1.68 -0.92
CA ALA A 16 1.20 3.14 -0.88
C ALA A 16 2.38 3.81 -1.60
N ASP A 17 3.60 3.32 -1.37
CA ASP A 17 4.80 3.82 -2.07
C ASP A 17 4.69 3.65 -3.59
N LYS A 18 4.16 2.52 -4.07
CA LYS A 18 3.93 2.31 -5.50
C LYS A 18 2.84 3.22 -6.06
N MET A 19 1.75 3.44 -5.34
CA MET A 19 0.71 4.36 -5.77
C MET A 19 1.22 5.80 -5.83
N ALA A 20 2.03 6.23 -4.86
CA ALA A 20 2.66 7.55 -4.87
C ALA A 20 3.59 7.74 -6.06
N ASN A 21 4.45 6.76 -6.36
CA ASN A 21 5.34 6.79 -7.52
C ASN A 21 4.56 6.79 -8.85
N LEU A 22 3.43 6.06 -8.92
CA LEU A 22 2.55 6.12 -10.08
C LEU A 22 1.95 7.52 -10.23
N GLY A 23 1.55 8.17 -9.14
CA GLY A 23 1.08 9.56 -9.18
C GLY A 23 2.12 10.53 -9.73
N VAL A 24 3.39 10.39 -9.32
CA VAL A 24 4.50 11.21 -9.83
C VAL A 24 4.72 11.02 -11.34
N SER A 25 4.47 9.82 -11.87
CA SER A 25 4.63 9.55 -13.30
C SER A 25 3.45 10.02 -14.16
N LYS A 26 2.37 10.54 -13.57
CA LYS A 26 1.21 11.07 -14.32
C LYS A 26 1.33 12.57 -14.51
N HIS A 27 1.07 13.02 -15.74
CA HIS A 27 1.04 14.44 -16.11
C HIS A 27 -0.28 15.13 -15.76
N SER A 28 -1.29 14.36 -15.35
CA SER A 28 -2.62 14.87 -15.00
C SER A 28 -3.21 14.10 -13.83
N PHE A 29 -4.17 14.75 -13.17
CA PHE A 29 -4.97 14.09 -12.15
C PHE A 29 -5.72 12.92 -12.78
N THR A 30 -5.41 11.70 -12.31
CA THR A 30 -5.97 10.46 -12.84
C THR A 30 -6.77 9.77 -11.74
N TRP A 31 -8.06 9.57 -11.96
CA TRP A 31 -8.91 8.76 -11.09
C TRP A 31 -8.95 7.32 -11.56
N TYR A 32 -8.75 6.38 -10.65
CA TYR A 32 -8.79 4.95 -10.93
C TYR A 32 -10.05 4.33 -10.31
N PRO A 33 -10.98 3.75 -11.10
CA PRO A 33 -12.18 3.10 -10.56
C PRO A 33 -11.86 1.78 -9.84
N SER A 34 -10.70 1.20 -10.11
CA SER A 34 -10.14 0.03 -9.44
C SER A 34 -8.63 0.16 -9.35
N PRO A 35 -7.96 -0.54 -8.42
CA PRO A 35 -6.51 -0.47 -8.31
C PRO A 35 -5.82 -0.90 -9.62
N PRO A 36 -4.87 -0.10 -10.15
CA PRO A 36 -4.00 -0.49 -11.25
C PRO A 36 -3.38 -1.89 -11.08
N ALA A 37 -3.23 -2.65 -12.17
CA ALA A 37 -2.70 -4.01 -12.14
C ALA A 37 -1.31 -4.10 -11.47
N GLU A 38 -0.48 -3.07 -11.63
CA GLU A 38 0.84 -2.97 -11.01
C GLU A 38 0.81 -3.00 -9.46
N LEU A 39 -0.32 -2.65 -8.85
CA LEU A 39 -0.52 -2.68 -7.40
C LEU A 39 -1.01 -4.02 -6.88
N HIS A 40 -1.56 -4.89 -7.73
CA HIS A 40 -2.26 -6.11 -7.29
C HIS A 40 -1.40 -7.01 -6.42
N ARG A 41 -0.12 -7.22 -6.79
CA ARG A 41 0.81 -8.04 -5.99
C ARG A 41 1.06 -7.47 -4.59
N TYR A 42 1.09 -6.14 -4.45
CA TYR A 42 1.37 -5.48 -3.18
C TYR A 42 0.13 -5.49 -2.29
N LEU A 43 -1.04 -5.24 -2.88
CA LEU A 43 -2.32 -5.33 -2.17
C LEU A 43 -2.63 -6.76 -1.72
N GLN A 44 -2.31 -7.76 -2.54
CA GLN A 44 -2.46 -9.17 -2.17
C GLN A 44 -1.51 -9.55 -1.03
N ALA A 45 -0.26 -9.08 -1.08
CA ALA A 45 0.71 -9.30 -0.01
C ALA A 45 0.24 -8.66 1.32
N ASP A 46 -0.24 -7.41 1.27
CA ASP A 46 -0.82 -6.71 2.42
C ASP A 46 -2.03 -7.44 2.99
N PHE A 47 -2.92 -7.95 2.13
CA PHE A 47 -4.09 -8.72 2.52
C PHE A 47 -3.72 -10.04 3.23
N LEU A 48 -2.67 -10.71 2.75
CA LEU A 48 -2.15 -11.92 3.37
C LEU A 48 -1.28 -11.64 4.61
N GLY A 49 -0.95 -10.38 4.90
CA GLY A 49 -0.04 -9.99 5.97
C GLY A 49 1.41 -10.42 5.72
N LEU A 50 1.81 -10.53 4.45
CA LEU A 50 3.10 -11.09 4.05
C LEU A 50 4.03 -10.06 3.38
N PRO A 51 5.33 -10.13 3.67
CA PRO A 51 5.89 -10.65 4.92
C PRO A 51 5.48 -9.76 6.11
N SER A 52 5.66 -10.25 7.34
CA SER A 52 5.21 -9.52 8.52
C SER A 52 6.12 -8.32 8.82
N TYR A 53 5.71 -7.14 8.34
CA TYR A 53 6.40 -5.86 8.59
C TYR A 53 5.73 -5.00 9.67
N ARG A 54 4.57 -5.43 10.16
CA ARG A 54 3.88 -4.73 11.25
C ARG A 54 4.48 -5.20 12.56
N PHE A 55 4.62 -4.26 13.50
CA PHE A 55 5.01 -4.59 14.86
C PHE A 55 3.88 -5.39 15.49
N THR A 56 4.05 -6.71 15.58
CA THR A 56 3.25 -7.56 16.47
C THR A 56 3.67 -7.20 17.90
N GLY A 57 2.70 -6.85 18.73
CA GLY A 57 2.90 -6.05 19.94
C GLY A 57 3.89 -6.60 20.97
N CYS A 58 4.33 -5.69 21.84
CA CYS A 58 4.71 -6.03 23.20
C CYS A 58 3.50 -6.58 23.96
#